data_AF-A0A4P5SQ70-F1
#
_entry.id   AF-A0A4P5SQ70-F1
#
_cell.length_a   1.000
_cell.length_b   1.000
_cell.length_c   1.000
_cell.angle_alpha   90.00
_cell.angle_beta   90.00
_cell.angle_gamma   90.00
#
_symmetry.space_group_name_H-M   'P 1'
#
loop_
_entity.id
_entity.type
_entity.pdbx_description
1 polymer ?
#
loop_
_entity_poly.entity_id
_entity_poly.type
_entity_poly.pdbx_seq_one_letter_code
_entity_poly.pdbx_strand_id
1 'polypeptide(L)' 'MSHNSVEKLVKMANQIGAFFGAQKASQSAAGMAEHLMKFWDPRMRALIIEHVAHGGTGLDPIALEAVKKLPPVK' A
#
# COMPACT_ATOMS: atom_id res chain seq x y z
N MET A 1 17.43 13.69 3.79
CA MET A 1 16.09 13.20 4.16
C MET A 1 15.29 13.01 2.88
N SER A 2 15.10 11.78 2.40
CA SER A 2 14.29 11.53 1.19
C SER A 2 12.83 11.84 1.50
N HIS A 3 12.29 12.93 0.96
CA HIS A 3 10.84 13.15 0.91
C HIS A 3 10.24 12.01 0.05
N ASN A 4 9.55 11.07 0.68
CA ASN A 4 8.74 10.11 -0.08
C ASN A 4 7.43 10.82 -0.42
N SER A 5 7.34 11.34 -1.66
CA SER A 5 6.08 11.86 -2.19
C SER A 5 5.06 10.73 -2.31
N VAL A 6 3.78 11.08 -2.20
CA VAL A 6 2.67 10.13 -2.34
C VAL A 6 2.77 9.37 -3.67
N GLU A 7 3.14 10.03 -4.77
CA GLU A 7 3.37 9.40 -6.07
C GLU A 7 4.41 8.27 -6.03
N LYS A 8 5.51 8.47 -5.30
CA LYS A 8 6.54 7.45 -5.13
C LYS A 8 6.02 6.26 -4.32
N LEU A 9 5.24 6.53 -3.27
CA LEU A 9 4.60 5.48 -2.46
C LEU A 9 3.60 4.68 -3.29
N VAL A 10 2.79 5.33 -4.12
CA VAL A 10 1.87 4.68 -5.06
C VAL A 10 2.63 3.77 -6.01
N LYS A 11 3.70 4.27 -6.64
CA LYS A 11 4.54 3.47 -7.54
C LYS A 11 5.12 2.24 -6.83
N MET A 12 5.66 2.42 -5.63
CA MET A 12 6.20 1.31 -4.83
C MET A 12 5.12 0.29 -4.44
N ALA A 13 3.95 0.76 -4.01
CA ALA A 13 2.82 -0.09 -3.65
C ALA A 13 2.38 -0.94 -4.85
N ASN A 14 2.29 -0.35 -6.05
CA ASN A 14 1.95 -1.09 -7.27
C ASN A 14 3.02 -2.12 -7.64
N GLN A 15 4.31 -1.79 -7.49
CA GLN A 15 5.40 -2.76 -7.72
C GLN A 15 5.31 -3.95 -6.76
N ILE A 16 5.00 -3.71 -5.49
CA ILE A 16 4.74 -4.78 -4.51
C ILE A 16 3.48 -5.56 -4.92
N GLY A 17 2.42 -4.85 -5.31
CA GLY A 17 1.16 -5.43 -5.77
C GLY A 17 1.32 -6.37 -6.95
N ALA A 18 2.18 -6.03 -7.92
CA ALA A 18 2.49 -6.88 -9.07
C ALA A 18 3.10 -8.24 -8.64
N PHE A 19 3.93 -8.26 -7.59
CA PHE A 19 4.48 -9.51 -7.04
C PHE A 19 3.40 -10.38 -6.38
N PHE A 20 2.47 -9.77 -5.63
CA PHE A 20 1.37 -10.49 -4.98
C PHE A 20 0.23 -10.86 -5.94
N GLY A 21 0.05 -10.12 -7.04
CA GLY A 21 -1.00 -10.34 -8.05
C GLY A 21 -0.88 -11.66 -8.81
N ALA A 22 0.30 -12.29 -8.81
CA ALA A 22 0.51 -13.62 -9.37
C ALA A 22 -0.05 -14.76 -8.48
N GLN A 23 -0.49 -14.46 -7.25
CA GLN A 23 -1.04 -15.42 -6.29
C GLN A 23 -2.58 -15.28 -6.21
N LYS A 24 -3.28 -16.26 -5.59
CA LYS A 24 -4.75 -16.24 -5.45
C LYS A 24 -5.23 -14.92 -4.81
N ALA A 25 -6.01 -14.15 -5.57
CA ALA A 25 -6.34 -12.74 -5.31
C ALA A 25 -6.77 -12.38 -3.87
N SER A 26 -7.51 -13.26 -3.17
CA SER A 26 -7.98 -12.99 -1.80
C SER A 26 -6.87 -13.07 -0.74
N GLN A 27 -5.88 -13.95 -0.93
CA GLN A 27 -4.73 -14.09 -0.04
C GLN A 27 -3.67 -13.01 -0.34
N SER A 28 -3.60 -12.57 -1.59
CA SER A 28 -2.61 -11.63 -2.09
C SER A 28 -2.70 -10.24 -1.43
N ALA A 29 -3.90 -9.69 -1.25
CA ALA A 29 -4.07 -8.37 -0.65
C ALA A 29 -3.74 -8.37 0.87
N ALA A 30 -4.09 -9.45 1.59
CA ALA A 30 -3.75 -9.58 3.00
C ALA A 30 -2.24 -9.74 3.20
N GLY A 31 -1.58 -10.60 2.42
CA GLY A 31 -0.13 -10.75 2.46
C GLY A 31 0.63 -9.48 2.07
N MET A 32 0.09 -8.71 1.12
CA MET A 32 0.63 -7.39 0.79
C MET A 32 0.47 -6.40 1.95
N ALA A 33 -0.69 -6.35 2.61
CA ALA A 33 -0.91 -5.47 3.76
C ALA A 33 0.07 -5.77 4.90
N GLU A 34 0.30 -7.05 5.20
CA GLU A 34 1.32 -7.48 6.17
C GLU A 34 2.72 -7.06 5.75
N HIS A 35 3.06 -7.17 4.46
CA HIS A 35 4.34 -6.71 3.93
C HIS A 35 4.52 -5.19 4.12
N LEU A 36 3.52 -4.39 3.75
CA LEU A 36 3.55 -2.94 3.96
C LEU A 36 3.69 -2.62 5.46
N MET A 37 2.95 -3.30 6.33
CA MET A 37 3.07 -3.12 7.77
C MET A 37 4.47 -3.47 8.30
N LYS A 38 5.10 -4.53 7.79
CA LYS A 38 6.41 -5.00 8.28
C LYS A 38 7.57 -4.15 7.77
N PHE A 39 7.51 -3.68 6.52
CA PHE A 39 8.66 -3.07 5.85
C PHE A 39 8.56 -1.56 5.63
N TRP A 40 7.37 -0.97 5.70
CA TRP A 40 7.22 0.48 5.59
C TRP A 40 7.25 1.15 6.95
N ASP A 41 7.93 2.29 7.00
CA ASP A 41 7.91 3.19 8.15
C ASP A 41 6.46 3.66 8.42
N PRO A 42 6.07 3.84 9.71
CA PRO A 42 4.75 4.33 10.07
C PRO A 42 4.30 5.58 9.30
N ARG A 43 5.21 6.52 9.00
CA ARG A 43 4.88 7.74 8.25
C ARG A 43 4.49 7.45 6.81
N MET A 44 5.16 6.49 6.15
CA MET A 44 4.82 6.08 4.79
C MET A 44 3.43 5.43 4.75
N ARG A 45 3.11 4.62 5.76
CA ARG A 45 1.78 4.01 5.88
C ARG A 45 0.70 5.06 6.11
N ALA A 46 0.95 6.05 6.97
CA ALA A 46 0.02 7.14 7.19
C ALA A 46 -0.28 7.91 5.89
N LEU A 47 0.76 8.28 5.14
CA LEU A 47 0.61 8.99 3.86
C LEU A 47 -0.18 8.20 2.81
N ILE A 48 0.07 6.89 2.67
CA ILE A 48 -0.66 6.10 1.68
C ILE A 48 -2.11 5.81 2.10
N ILE A 49 -2.36 5.67 3.41
CA ILE A 49 -3.72 5.53 3.95
C ILE A 49 -4.51 6.81 3.70
N GLU A 50 -3.91 7.97 3.95
CA GLU A 50 -4.52 9.28 3.65
C GLU A 50 -4.82 9.42 2.15
N HIS A 51 -3.87 9.05 1.28
CA HIS A 51 -4.10 9.04 -0.17
C HIS A 51 -5.29 8.17 -0.58
N VAL A 52 -5.46 6.99 0.04
CA VAL A 52 -6.61 6.11 -0.18
C VAL A 52 -7.91 6.74 0.33
N ALA A 53 -7.89 7.46 1.45
CA ALA A 53 -9.05 8.20 1.94
C ALA A 53 -9.50 9.30 0.95
N HIS A 54 -8.57 9.86 0.17
CA HIS A 54 -8.85 10.81 -0.91
C HIS A 54 -9.17 10.16 -2.28
N GLY A 55 -9.33 8.83 -2.33
CA GLY A 55 -9.73 8.08 -3.53
C GLY A 55 -8.65 7.18 -4.12
N GLY A 56 -7.39 7.28 -3.66
CA GLY A 56 -6.35 6.31 -3.99
C GLY A 56 -5.90 6.33 -5.45
N THR A 57 -5.96 7.48 -6.13
CA THR A 57 -5.63 7.60 -7.55
C THR A 57 -4.25 7.01 -7.88
N GLY A 58 -4.20 6.21 -8.93
CA GLY A 58 -2.97 5.58 -9.41
C GLY A 58 -2.58 4.29 -8.69
N LEU A 59 -3.28 3.87 -7.63
CA LEU A 59 -3.06 2.55 -7.02
C LEU A 59 -3.73 1.45 -7.84
N ASP A 60 -3.03 0.33 -7.99
CA ASP A 60 -3.61 -0.88 -8.56
C ASP A 60 -4.68 -1.45 -7.62
N PRO A 61 -5.68 -2.20 -8.13
CA PRO A 61 -6.77 -2.73 -7.29
C PRO A 61 -6.28 -3.52 -6.07
N ILE A 62 -5.25 -4.36 -6.24
CA ILE A 62 -4.67 -5.12 -5.14
C ILE A 62 -3.99 -4.22 -4.10
N ALA A 63 -3.30 -3.16 -4.54
CA ALA A 63 -2.62 -2.23 -3.66
C ALA A 63 -3.62 -1.39 -2.86
N LEU A 64 -4.70 -0.95 -3.51
CA LEU A 64 -5.80 -0.26 -2.87
C LEU A 64 -6.46 -1.12 -1.78
N GLU A 65 -6.78 -2.38 -2.10
CA GLU A 65 -7.38 -3.31 -1.14
C GLU A 65 -6.42 -3.67 0.01
N ALA A 66 -5.12 -3.78 -0.27
CA ALA A 66 -4.11 -4.01 0.77
C ALA A 66 -4.00 -2.81 1.72
N VAL A 67 -3.97 -1.58 1.19
CA VAL A 67 -3.87 -0.36 2.02
C VAL A 67 -5.12 -0.18 2.88
N LYS A 68 -6.32 -0.49 2.38
CA LYS A 68 -7.56 -0.48 3.17
C LYS A 68 -7.55 -1.45 4.36
N LYS A 69 -6.71 -2.49 4.32
CA LYS A 69 -6.55 -3.47 5.40
C LYS A 69 -5.50 -3.05 6.44
N LEU A 70 -4.74 -1.99 6.19
CA LEU A 70 -3.75 -1.51 7.15
C LEU A 70 -4.45 -0.94 8.40
N PRO A 71 -3.93 -1.21 9.60
CA PRO A 71 -4.41 -0.55 10.79
C PRO A 71 -4.09 0.95 10.72
N PRO A 72 -4.94 1.82 11.32
CA PRO A 72 -4.64 3.23 11.44
C PRO A 72 -3.32 3.42 12.19
N VAL A 73 -2.48 4.33 11.69
CA VAL A 73 -1.21 4.68 12.32
C VAL A 73 -1.53 5.61 13.49
N LYS A 74 -1.14 5.20 14.71
CA LYS A 74 -1.22 6.04 15.91
C LYS A 74 -0.06 7.02 15.99
#